data_AF-A0A936ASA4-F1
#
_entry.id   AF-A0A936ASA4-F1
#
_cell.length_a   1.000
_cell.length_b   1.000
_cell.length_c   1.000
_cell.angle_alpha   90.00
_cell.angle_beta   90.00
_cell.angle_gamma   90.00
#
_symmetry.space_group_name_H-M   'P 1'
#
loop_
_entity.id
_entity.type
_entity.pdbx_description
1 polymer ?
#
loop_
_entity_poly.entity_id
_entity_poly.type
_entity_poly.pdbx_seq_one_letter_code
_entity_poly.pdbx_strand_id
1 'polypeptide(L)'
;MSGIFRKIIRAGGSRLAIKAYKSMPLVGTAVVIGLVGYEIKKKGLFKGIVNTALDATPVIGVTKNAIEVITGDWLADKEVIPKEPKQP
;
A
#
# COMPACT_ATOMS: atom_id res chain seq x y z
N MET A 1 -31.41 -26.61 4.45
CA MET A 1 -30.71 -25.70 5.39
C MET A 1 -31.01 -24.26 5.00
N SER A 2 -31.59 -23.51 5.93
CA SER A 2 -32.50 -22.38 5.66
C SER A 2 -31.79 -21.10 5.20
N GLY A 3 -32.46 -20.30 4.37
CA GLY A 3 -32.00 -18.98 3.92
C GLY A 3 -31.71 -17.98 5.05
N ILE A 4 -32.17 -18.26 6.27
CA ILE A 4 -31.91 -17.48 7.48
C ILE A 4 -30.44 -17.65 7.92
N PHE A 5 -29.90 -18.88 7.87
CA PHE A 5 -28.49 -19.15 8.16
C PHE A 5 -27.57 -18.43 7.16
N ARG A 6 -27.96 -18.42 5.87
CA ARG A 6 -27.28 -17.63 4.83
C ARG A 6 -27.35 -16.12 5.11
N LYS A 7 -28.48 -15.58 5.55
CA LYS A 7 -28.63 -14.16 5.92
C LYS A 7 -27.81 -13.78 7.15
N ILE A 8 -27.78 -14.63 8.17
CA ILE A 8 -26.99 -14.41 9.40
C ILE A 8 -25.49 -14.48 9.10
N ILE A 9 -25.03 -15.45 8.29
CA ILE A 9 -23.63 -15.51 7.85
C ILE A 9 -23.27 -14.29 7.01
N ARG A 10 -24.17 -13.82 6.14
CA ARG A 10 -23.92 -12.64 5.30
C ARG A 10 -23.92 -11.33 6.12
N ALA A 11 -24.80 -11.20 7.10
CA ALA A 11 -24.89 -10.02 7.98
C ALA A 11 -23.81 -10.00 9.07
N GLY A 12 -23.51 -11.14 9.69
CA GLY A 12 -22.43 -11.32 10.67
C GLY A 12 -21.05 -11.29 10.03
N GLY A 13 -20.89 -11.92 8.86
CA GLY A 13 -19.66 -11.93 8.08
C GLY A 13 -19.26 -10.54 7.59
N SER A 14 -20.21 -9.69 7.19
CA SER A 14 -19.92 -8.31 6.77
C SER A 14 -19.32 -7.49 7.92
N ARG A 15 -19.83 -7.64 9.15
CA ARG A 15 -19.29 -6.93 10.32
C ARG A 15 -17.88 -7.40 10.68
N LEU A 16 -17.62 -8.71 10.61
CA LEU A 16 -16.29 -9.27 10.83
C LEU A 16 -15.31 -8.84 9.73
N ALA A 17 -15.73 -8.84 8.47
CA ALA A 17 -14.92 -8.38 7.34
C ALA A 17 -14.55 -6.90 7.49
N ILE A 18 -15.50 -6.03 7.86
CA ILE A 18 -15.23 -4.61 8.12
C ILE A 18 -14.25 -4.44 9.28
N LYS A 19 -14.41 -5.23 10.35
CA LYS A 19 -13.51 -5.19 11.51
C LYS A 19 -12.09 -5.66 11.15
N ALA A 20 -11.98 -6.74 10.37
CA ALA A 20 -10.70 -7.25 9.87
C ALA A 20 -10.02 -6.25 8.92
N TYR A 21 -10.78 -5.67 8.00
CA TYR A 21 -10.29 -4.63 7.10
C TYR A 21 -9.71 -3.43 7.86
N LYS A 22 -10.43 -2.94 8.88
CA LYS A 22 -9.95 -1.85 9.73
C LYS A 22 -8.68 -2.20 10.51
N SER A 23 -8.39 -3.48 10.73
CA SER A 23 -7.14 -3.92 11.37
C SER A 23 -5.96 -4.08 10.40
N MET A 24 -6.19 -4.10 9.09
CA MET A 24 -5.11 -4.30 8.10
C MET A 24 -3.94 -3.32 8.24
N PRO A 25 -4.14 -2.01 8.49
CA PRO A 25 -3.01 -1.09 8.65
C PRO A 25 -2.08 -1.49 9.82
N LEU A 26 -2.65 -1.95 10.94
CA LEU A 26 -1.89 -2.38 12.11
C LEU A 26 -1.16 -3.70 11.85
N VAL A 27 -1.87 -4.68 11.28
CA VAL A 27 -1.29 -6.01 10.98
C VAL A 27 -0.19 -5.88 9.93
N GLY A 28 -0.43 -5.10 8.86
CA GLY A 28 0.57 -4.83 7.82
C GLY A 28 1.82 -4.17 8.38
N THR A 29 1.65 -3.16 9.25
CA THR A 29 2.79 -2.49 9.92
C THR A 29 3.61 -3.49 10.76
N ALA A 30 2.94 -4.33 11.56
CA ALA A 30 3.63 -5.33 12.37
C ALA A 30 4.42 -6.33 11.51
N VAL A 31 3.85 -6.78 10.39
CA VAL A 31 4.52 -7.68 9.44
C VAL A 31 5.75 -7.01 8.83
N VAL A 32 5.64 -5.75 8.37
CA VAL A 32 6.77 -4.99 7.80
C VAL A 32 7.89 -4.85 8.81
N ILE A 33 7.60 -4.43 10.05
CA ILE A 33 8.60 -4.30 11.12
C ILE A 33 9.29 -5.65 11.37
N GLY A 34 8.51 -6.74 11.44
CA GLY A 34 9.06 -8.09 11.62
C GLY A 34 10.00 -8.51 10.50
N LEU A 35 9.63 -8.25 9.24
CA LEU A 35 10.44 -8.59 8.07
C LEU A 35 11.73 -7.75 7.99
N VAL A 36 11.62 -6.43 8.17
CA VAL A 36 12.79 -5.53 8.23
C VAL A 36 13.72 -5.95 9.37
N GLY A 37 13.16 -6.23 10.55
CA GLY A 37 13.92 -6.69 11.71
C GLY A 37 14.60 -8.03 11.47
N TYR A 38 13.95 -8.96 10.76
CA TYR A 38 14.55 -10.24 10.36
C TYR A 38 15.75 -10.03 9.42
N GLU A 39 15.62 -9.18 8.41
CA GLU A 39 16.72 -8.83 7.49
C GLU A 39 17.88 -8.14 8.23
N ILE A 40 17.59 -7.23 9.16
CA ILE A 40 18.58 -6.59 10.03
C ILE A 40 19.30 -7.63 10.90
N LYS A 41 18.57 -8.56 11.52
CA LYS A 41 19.17 -9.62 12.34
C LYS A 41 20.08 -10.53 11.53
N LYS A 42 19.72 -10.81 10.27
CA LYS A 42 20.45 -11.73 9.39
C LYS A 42 21.66 -11.09 8.69
N LYS A 43 21.53 -9.85 8.22
CA LYS A 43 22.54 -9.15 7.39
C LYS A 43 23.30 -8.06 8.14
N GLY A 44 22.88 -7.73 9.36
CA GLY A 44 23.34 -6.56 10.12
C GLY A 44 22.55 -5.30 9.76
N LEU A 45 22.60 -4.29 10.63
CA LEU A 45 21.77 -3.08 10.53
C LEU A 45 21.87 -2.38 9.17
N PHE A 46 23.08 -2.04 8.73
CA PHE A 46 23.28 -1.29 7.50
C PHE A 46 22.87 -2.08 6.25
N LYS A 47 23.38 -3.31 6.11
CA LYS A 47 23.08 -4.16 4.94
C LYS A 47 21.61 -4.59 4.90
N GLY A 48 20.99 -4.83 6.07
CA GLY A 48 19.57 -5.13 6.18
C GLY A 48 18.70 -3.97 5.70
N ILE A 49 18.96 -2.75 6.18
CA ILE A 49 18.21 -1.55 5.75
C ILE A 49 18.35 -1.32 4.24
N VAL A 50 19.57 -1.36 3.70
CA VAL A 50 19.81 -1.13 2.27
C VAL A 50 19.09 -2.18 1.43
N ASN A 51 19.16 -3.46 1.82
CA ASN A 51 18.47 -4.54 1.12
C ASN A 51 16.96 -4.32 1.12
N THR A 52 16.37 -4.07 2.28
CA THR A 52 14.93 -3.85 2.38
C THR A 52 14.46 -2.59 1.66
N ALA A 53 15.25 -1.52 1.67
CA ALA A 53 14.95 -0.32 0.90
C ALA A 53 14.94 -0.58 -0.60
N LEU A 54 15.90 -1.38 -1.10
CA LEU A 54 15.96 -1.76 -2.50
C LEU A 54 14.74 -2.60 -2.90
N ASP A 55 14.36 -3.56 -2.07
CA ASP A 55 13.17 -4.40 -2.28
C ASP A 55 11.85 -3.60 -2.22
N ALA A 56 11.80 -2.49 -1.47
CA ALA A 56 10.63 -1.63 -1.37
C ALA A 56 10.43 -0.72 -2.59
N THR A 57 11.44 -0.53 -3.44
CA THR A 57 11.34 0.39 -4.60
C THR A 57 10.17 0.11 -5.55
N PRO A 58 9.92 -1.13 -6.04
CA PRO A 58 8.75 -1.40 -6.88
C PRO A 58 7.43 -1.20 -6.11
N VAL A 59 7.41 -1.48 -4.80
CA VAL A 59 6.22 -1.34 -3.95
C VAL A 59 5.80 0.11 -3.82
N ILE A 60 6.75 1.05 -3.72
CA ILE A 60 6.46 2.48 -3.66
C ILE A 60 5.72 2.95 -4.92
N GLY A 61 6.16 2.51 -6.11
CA GLY A 61 5.49 2.83 -7.38
C GLY A 61 4.06 2.30 -7.47
N VAL A 62 3.85 1.03 -7.10
CA VAL A 62 2.50 0.44 -7.04
C VAL A 62 1.61 1.18 -6.03
N THR A 63 2.18 1.52 -4.87
CA THR A 63 1.47 2.23 -3.80
C THR A 63 1.05 3.62 -4.26
N LYS A 64 1.93 4.36 -4.94
CA LYS A 64 1.61 5.67 -5.53
C LYS A 64 0.40 5.55 -6.46
N ASN A 65 0.47 4.66 -7.45
CA ASN A 65 -0.61 4.48 -8.42
C ASN A 65 -1.93 4.08 -7.73
N ALA A 66 -1.88 3.22 -6.71
CA ALA A 66 -3.07 2.83 -5.96
C ALA A 66 -3.68 4.02 -5.19
N ILE A 67 -2.85 4.87 -4.59
CA ILE A 67 -3.33 6.08 -3.91
C ILE A 67 -3.95 7.05 -4.93
N GLU A 68 -3.33 7.25 -6.09
CA GLU A 68 -3.88 8.10 -7.15
C GLU A 68 -5.23 7.59 -7.65
N VAL A 69 -5.41 6.27 -7.78
CA VAL A 69 -6.69 5.66 -8.16
C VAL A 69 -7.78 5.92 -7.11
N ILE A 70 -7.43 5.94 -5.82
CA ILE A 70 -8.41 6.07 -4.72
C ILE A 70 -8.72 7.54 -4.41
N THR A 71 -7.70 8.40 -4.40
CA THR A 71 -7.79 9.78 -3.93
C THR A 71 -7.82 10.82 -5.05
N GLY A 72 -7.53 10.43 -6.29
CA GLY A 72 -7.30 11.34 -7.41
C GLY A 72 -5.83 11.77 -7.51
N ASP A 73 -5.56 12.81 -8.30
CA ASP A 73 -4.19 13.18 -8.66
C ASP A 73 -3.42 13.79 -7.46
N TRP A 74 -2.57 12.98 -6.82
CA TRP A 74 -1.84 13.39 -5.63
C TRP A 74 -0.51 14.08 -5.97
N LEU A 75 0.09 13.75 -7.13
CA LEU A 75 1.32 14.34 -7.63
C LEU A 75 1.06 15.02 -8.97
N ALA A 76 0.54 16.24 -8.89
CA ALA A 76 0.19 17.05 -10.06
C ALA A 76 1.36 17.19 -11.04
N ASP A 77 1.06 16.99 -12.33
CA ASP A 77 1.99 17.25 -13.41
C ASP A 77 2.36 18.73 -13.46
N LYS A 78 3.61 19.02 -13.83
CA LYS A 78 4.01 20.41 -14.09
C LYS A 78 3.27 20.93 -15.32
N GLU A 79 2.80 22.17 -15.24
CA GLU A 79 2.33 22.89 -16.42
C GLU A 79 3.45 22.96 -17.45
N VAL A 80 3.24 22.30 -18.59
CA VAL A 80 4.11 22.45 -19.75
C VAL A 80 3.82 23.82 -20.35
N ILE A 81 4.56 24.86 -19.95
CA ILE A 81 4.50 26.16 -20.61
C ILE A 81 4.96 25.91 -22.06
N PRO A 82 4.10 26.07 -23.08
CA PRO A 82 4.51 25.88 -24.46
C PRO A 82 5.59 26.91 -24.76
N LYS A 83 6.81 26.44 -25.08
CA LYS A 83 7.82 27.35 -25.62
C LYS A 83 7.34 27.74 -27.02
N GLU A 84 6.91 28.99 -27.18
CA GLU A 84 6.66 29.54 -28.51
C GLU A 84 7.88 29.26 -29.40
N PRO A 85 7.67 28.72 -30.62
CA PRO A 85 8.77 28.48 -31.52
C PRO A 85 9.41 29.82 -31.86
N LYS A 86 10.71 29.98 -31.54
CA LYS A 86 11.52 31.09 -32.06
C LYS A 86 11.46 31.00 -33.58
N GLN A 87 10.73 31.92 -34.20
CA GLN A 87 10.76 32.10 -35.65
C GLN A 87 12.17 32.56 -36.04
N PRO A 88 12.77 31.95 -37.09
CA PRO A 88 14.12 32.27 -37.54
C PRO A 88 14.22 33.69 -38.11
#